data_AF-A0A914Y5T4-F1
#
_entry.id   AF-A0A914Y5T4-F1
#
_cell.length_a   1.000
_cell.length_b   1.000
_cell.length_c   1.000
_cell.angle_alpha   90.00
_cell.angle_beta   90.00
_cell.angle_gamma   90.00
#
_symmetry.space_group_name_H-M   'P 1'
#
loop_
_entity.id
_entity.type
_entity.pdbx_description
1 polymer ?
#
loop_
_entity_poly.entity_id
_entity_poly.type
_entity_poly.pdbx_seq_one_letter_code
_entity_poly.pdbx_strand_id
1 'polypeptide(L)'
;MSSSSLPPPRIYLDHAGATLPSMAQMEEISSNLTTDIFRLGNPHSRHQSGETTADIIKQVKESILLHFGVTSEEYAVIFTKNTSDSLKMVAEISSNIYDKNDKGL
;
A
#
# COMPACT_ATOMS: atom_id res chain seq x y z
N MET A 1 9.70 37.64 -34.31
CA MET A 1 8.75 36.69 -33.70
C MET A 1 9.56 35.49 -33.26
N SER A 2 9.87 35.39 -31.97
CA SER A 2 10.67 34.29 -31.43
C SER A 2 9.80 33.04 -31.34
N SER A 3 10.10 32.04 -32.17
CA SER A 3 9.45 30.74 -32.10
C SER A 3 9.92 30.01 -30.84
N SER A 4 9.14 30.08 -29.77
CA SER A 4 9.39 29.27 -28.57
C SER A 4 9.05 27.81 -28.89
N SER A 5 10.02 27.07 -29.42
CA SER A 5 9.93 25.62 -29.52
C SER A 5 9.82 25.05 -28.10
N LEU A 6 8.76 24.30 -27.83
CA LEU A 6 8.63 23.56 -26.57
C LEU A 6 9.89 22.70 -26.36
N PRO A 7 10.43 22.64 -25.13
CA PRO A 7 11.58 21.81 -24.85
C PRO A 7 11.26 20.33 -25.18
N PRO A 8 12.26 19.55 -25.61
CA PRO A 8 12.06 18.15 -25.95
C PRO A 8 11.53 17.36 -24.73
N PRO A 9 10.77 16.28 -24.98
CA PRO A 9 10.24 15.44 -23.91
C PRO A 9 11.39 14.92 -23.03
N ARG A 10 11.23 15.06 -21.71
CA ARG A 10 12.19 14.58 -20.73
C ARG A 10 11.90 13.11 -20.41
N ILE A 11 12.89 12.26 -20.62
CA ILE A 11 12.82 10.83 -20.26
C ILE A 11 13.34 10.69 -18.83
N TYR A 12 12.51 10.15 -17.94
CA TYR A 12 12.91 9.82 -16.58
C TYR A 12 13.51 8.42 -16.56
N LEU A 13 14.71 8.27 -15.98
CA LEU A 13 15.43 6.99 -15.94
C LEU A 13 15.73 6.51 -14.50
N ASP A 14 15.43 7.32 -13.49
CA ASP A 14 15.74 7.01 -12.09
C ASP A 14 14.56 6.30 -11.39
N HIS A 15 14.24 5.09 -11.82
CA HIS A 15 13.15 4.30 -11.24
C HIS A 15 13.57 3.45 -10.04
N ALA A 16 14.86 3.43 -9.68
CA ALA A 16 15.41 2.54 -8.66
C ALA A 16 15.03 2.97 -7.23
N GLY A 17 14.97 4.29 -6.97
CA GLY A 17 14.58 4.82 -5.66
C GLY A 17 13.06 5.00 -5.54
N ALA A 18 12.45 5.71 -6.48
CA ALA A 18 11.01 5.91 -6.55
C ALA A 18 10.59 6.11 -8.01
N THR A 19 9.73 5.23 -8.51
CA THR A 19 9.16 5.41 -9.85
C THR A 19 8.17 6.57 -9.90
N LEU A 20 7.97 7.15 -11.08
CA LEU A 20 6.87 8.07 -11.32
C LEU A 20 5.51 7.37 -11.07
N PRO A 21 4.52 8.09 -10.51
CA PRO A 21 3.18 7.54 -10.34
C PRO A 21 2.55 7.21 -11.70
N SER A 22 1.81 6.11 -11.77
CA SER A 22 1.03 5.79 -12.97
C SER A 22 -0.12 6.79 -13.10
N MET A 23 -0.26 7.40 -14.28
CA MET A 23 -1.39 8.30 -14.59
C MET A 23 -2.73 7.59 -14.38
N ALA A 24 -2.85 6.33 -14.83
CA ALA A 24 -4.06 5.55 -14.66
C ALA A 24 -4.42 5.35 -13.18
N GLN A 25 -3.42 5.09 -12.32
CA GLN A 25 -3.65 4.96 -10.87
C GLN A 25 -4.10 6.28 -10.25
N MET A 26 -3.50 7.41 -10.65
CA MET A 26 -3.91 8.72 -10.15
C MET A 26 -5.34 9.08 -10.55
N GLU A 27 -5.71 8.82 -11.80
CA GLU A 27 -7.07 9.04 -12.31
C GLU A 27 -8.08 8.16 -11.57
N GLU A 28 -7.77 6.88 -11.38
CA GLU A 28 -8.63 5.94 -10.67
C GLU A 28 -8.81 6.34 -9.19
N ILE A 29 -7.73 6.69 -8.49
CA ILE A 29 -7.81 7.17 -7.10
C ILE A 29 -8.66 8.44 -7.02
N SER A 30 -8.45 9.40 -7.93
CA SER A 30 -9.22 10.65 -7.95
C SER A 30 -10.71 10.38 -8.18
N SER A 31 -11.04 9.49 -9.13
CA SER A 31 -12.41 9.07 -9.41
C SER A 31 -13.05 8.40 -8.18
N ASN A 32 -12.33 7.47 -7.55
CA ASN A 32 -12.82 6.74 -6.37
C ASN A 32 -13.06 7.66 -5.17
N LEU A 33 -12.23 8.69 -4.98
CA LEU A 33 -12.38 9.66 -3.88
C LEU A 33 -13.52 10.66 -4.10
N THR A 34 -13.86 10.98 -5.34
CA THR A 34 -14.86 12.01 -5.68
C THR A 34 -16.26 11.45 -5.95
N THR A 35 -16.38 10.14 -6.19
CA THR A 35 -17.65 9.48 -6.51
C THR A 35 -18.34 8.97 -5.26
N ASP A 36 -19.59 9.41 -5.01
CA ASP A 36 -20.34 9.05 -3.80
C ASP A 36 -20.61 7.53 -3.64
N ILE A 37 -20.62 6.78 -4.75
CA ILE A 37 -20.82 5.32 -4.78
C ILE A 37 -19.61 4.57 -4.20
N PHE A 38 -18.40 5.12 -4.34
CA PHE A 38 -17.15 4.50 -3.89
C PHE A 38 -16.65 5.05 -2.56
N ARG A 39 -17.53 5.70 -1.78
CA ARG A 39 -17.16 6.22 -0.46
C ARG A 39 -16.71 5.10 0.46
N LEU A 40 -15.39 5.02 0.65
CA LEU A 40 -14.77 4.17 1.66
C LEU A 40 -14.99 4.80 3.04
N GLY A 41 -15.38 3.94 3.98
CA GLY A 41 -15.58 4.29 5.37
C GLY A 41 -14.48 3.71 6.25
N ASN A 42 -14.61 3.89 7.57
CA ASN A 42 -13.80 3.13 8.49
C ASN A 42 -14.19 1.64 8.37
N PRO A 43 -13.24 0.71 8.10
CA PRO A 43 -13.54 -0.72 7.92
C PRO A 43 -14.14 -1.39 9.17
N HIS A 44 -14.12 -0.74 10.33
CA HIS A 44 -14.76 -1.21 11.56
C HIS A 44 -16.16 -0.63 11.77
N SER A 45 -16.59 0.32 10.94
CA SER A 45 -17.96 0.83 10.98
C SER A 45 -18.92 -0.19 10.38
N ARG A 46 -20.04 -0.44 11.08
CA ARG A 46 -21.07 -1.41 10.67
C ARG A 46 -22.08 -0.85 9.65
N HIS A 47 -21.68 0.18 8.91
CA HIS A 47 -22.48 0.77 7.84
C HIS A 47 -21.93 0.30 6.49
N GLN A 48 -22.74 0.38 5.44
CA GLN A 48 -22.41 -0.17 4.12
C GLN A 48 -21.02 0.23 3.59
N SER A 49 -20.60 1.48 3.80
CA SER A 49 -19.28 1.97 3.38
C SER A 49 -18.11 1.32 4.16
N GLY A 50 -18.30 1.04 5.44
CA GLY A 50 -17.32 0.35 6.26
C GLY A 50 -17.17 -1.12 5.86
N GLU A 51 -18.29 -1.83 5.65
CA GLU A 51 -18.27 -3.22 5.16
C GLU A 51 -17.61 -3.32 3.78
N THR A 52 -17.97 -2.43 2.85
CA THR A 52 -17.34 -2.36 1.52
C THR A 52 -15.82 -2.14 1.63
N THR A 53 -15.38 -1.29 2.56
CA THR A 53 -13.95 -1.04 2.78
C THR A 53 -13.25 -2.28 3.34
N ALA A 54 -13.87 -3.00 4.27
CA ALA A 54 -13.32 -4.23 4.82
C ALA A 54 -13.19 -5.32 3.74
N ASP A 55 -14.18 -5.45 2.86
CA ASP A 55 -14.15 -6.41 1.74
C ASP A 55 -13.05 -6.08 0.73
N ILE A 56 -12.88 -4.80 0.37
CA ILE A 56 -11.79 -4.36 -0.51
C ILE A 56 -10.43 -4.68 0.13
N ILE A 57 -10.26 -4.40 1.43
CA ILE A 57 -9.03 -4.74 2.17
C ILE A 57 -8.74 -6.24 2.07
N LYS A 58 -9.77 -7.09 2.24
CA LYS A 58 -9.63 -8.54 2.13
C LYS A 58 -9.19 -8.97 0.72
N GLN A 59 -9.85 -8.47 -0.32
CA GLN A 59 -9.54 -8.78 -1.72
C GLN A 59 -8.11 -8.37 -2.11
N VAL A 60 -7.65 -7.21 -1.63
CA VAL A 60 -6.28 -6.75 -1.88
C VAL A 60 -5.27 -7.67 -1.19
N LYS A 61 -5.53 -8.11 0.05
CA LYS A 61 -4.65 -9.07 0.73
C LYS A 61 -4.56 -10.40 -0.02
N GLU A 62 -5.68 -10.93 -0.50
CA GLU A 62 -5.72 -12.15 -1.31
C GLU A 62 -4.92 -11.97 -2.61
N SER A 63 -5.08 -10.84 -3.29
CA SER A 63 -4.34 -10.53 -4.52
C SER A 63 -2.82 -10.46 -4.30
N ILE A 64 -2.38 -9.91 -3.15
CA ILE A 64 -0.96 -9.86 -2.78
C ILE A 64 -0.43 -11.29 -2.52
N LEU A 65 -1.16 -12.11 -1.77
CA LEU A 65 -0.75 -13.50 -1.51
C LEU A 65 -0.63 -14.29 -2.82
N LEU A 66 -1.61 -14.15 -3.72
CA LEU A 66 -1.58 -14.75 -5.06
C LEU A 66 -0.39 -14.27 -5.90
N HIS A 67 -0.05 -12.98 -5.85
CA HIS A 67 1.12 -12.44 -6.55
C HIS A 67 2.43 -13.12 -6.12
N PHE A 68 2.58 -13.44 -4.84
CA PHE A 68 3.74 -14.14 -4.31
C PHE A 68 3.61 -15.68 -4.36
N GLY A 69 2.49 -16.22 -4.83
CA GLY A 69 2.25 -17.67 -4.91
C GLY A 69 2.11 -18.34 -3.54
N VAL A 70 1.64 -17.61 -2.52
CA VAL A 70 1.47 -18.09 -1.14
C VAL A 70 -0.01 -18.08 -0.73
N THR A 71 -0.33 -18.75 0.38
CA THR A 71 -1.70 -18.80 0.93
C THR A 71 -1.81 -18.06 2.26
N SER A 72 -3.04 -17.73 2.66
CA SER A 72 -3.33 -17.10 3.94
C SER A 72 -3.19 -18.04 5.14
N GLU A 73 -2.97 -19.34 4.90
CA GLU A 73 -2.77 -20.34 5.97
C GLU A 73 -1.37 -20.24 6.56
N GLU A 74 -0.37 -19.93 5.72
CA GLU A 74 1.03 -19.83 6.12
C GLU A 74 1.52 -18.39 6.25
N TYR A 75 0.97 -17.46 5.45
CA TYR A 75 1.43 -16.09 5.37
C TYR A 75 0.31 -15.08 5.65
N ALA A 76 0.68 -13.99 6.33
CA ALA A 76 -0.22 -12.86 6.58
C ALA A 76 0.27 -11.61 5.86
N VAL A 77 -0.66 -10.84 5.30
CA VAL A 77 -0.38 -9.52 4.72
C VAL A 77 -0.67 -8.43 5.75
N ILE A 78 0.37 -7.65 6.06
CA ILE A 78 0.32 -6.50 6.97
C ILE A 78 0.65 -5.24 6.16
N PHE A 79 -0.29 -4.31 6.09
CA PHE A 79 -0.05 -3.01 5.46
C PHE A 79 0.75 -2.12 6.40
N THR A 80 1.84 -1.54 5.90
CA THR A 80 2.68 -0.56 6.59
C THR A 80 2.75 0.71 5.75
N LYS A 81 3.31 1.77 6.33
CA LYS A 81 3.48 3.06 5.63
C LYS A 81 4.46 2.98 4.46
N ASN A 82 5.53 2.22 4.61
CA ASN A 82 6.61 2.05 3.63
C ASN A 82 7.54 0.90 4.07
N THR A 83 8.51 0.57 3.22
CA THR A 83 9.50 -0.49 3.47
C THR A 83 10.34 -0.25 4.73
N SER A 84 10.78 0.99 4.99
CA SER A 84 11.60 1.32 6.16
C SER A 84 10.83 1.10 7.47
N ASP A 85 9.55 1.46 7.51
CA ASP A 85 8.68 1.21 8.65
C ASP A 85 8.42 -0.29 8.84
N SER A 86 8.29 -1.08 7.76
CA SER A 86 8.22 -2.54 7.85
C SER A 86 9.48 -3.14 8.48
N LEU A 87 10.66 -2.71 8.02
CA LEU A 87 11.94 -3.22 8.54
C LEU A 87 12.13 -2.85 10.01
N LYS A 88 11.77 -1.62 10.38
CA LYS A 88 11.79 -1.17 11.78
C LYS A 88 10.89 -2.03 12.65
N MET A 89 9.66 -2.30 12.20
CA MET A 89 8.71 -3.16 12.93
C MET A 89 9.27 -4.56 13.17
N VAL A 90 9.89 -5.18 12.14
CA VAL A 90 10.53 -6.50 12.29
C VAL A 90 11.66 -6.45 13.31
N ALA A 91 12.54 -5.44 13.23
CA ALA A 91 13.66 -5.28 14.15
C ALA A 91 13.20 -5.11 15.61
N GLU A 92 12.19 -4.29 15.84
CA GLU A 92 11.62 -4.07 17.18
C GLU A 92 10.95 -5.34 17.74
N ILE A 93 10.21 -6.09 16.91
CA ILE A 93 9.61 -7.36 17.32
C ILE A 93 10.69 -8.37 17.71
N SER A 94 11.72 -8.54 16.88
CA SER A 94 12.82 -9.46 17.17
C SER A 94 13.55 -9.10 18.46
N SER A 95 13.89 -7.81 18.65
CA SER A 95 14.55 -7.34 19.89
C SER A 95 13.71 -7.64 21.13
N ASN A 96 12.40 -7.36 21.08
CA ASN A 96 11.49 -7.62 22.19
C ASN A 96 11.39 -9.11 22.54
N ILE A 97 11.50 -10.01 21.55
CA ILE A 97 11.53 -11.46 21.77
C ILE A 97 12.81 -11.86 22.50
N TYR A 98 13.97 -11.34 22.08
CA TYR A 98 15.24 -11.61 22.75
C TYR A 98 15.26 -11.09 24.20
N ASP A 99 14.78 -9.87 24.44
CA ASP A 99 14.71 -9.29 25.78
C ASP A 99 13.78 -10.07 26.73
N LYS A 100 12.71 -10.68 26.21
CA LYS A 100 11.83 -11.56 27.00
C LYS A 100 12.48 -12.90 27.31
N ASN A 101 13.16 -13.50 26.33
CA ASN A 101 13.83 -14.79 26.50
C ASN A 101 15.02 -14.72 27.47
N ASP A 102 15.73 -13.59 27.54
CA ASP A 102 16.83 -13.36 28.50
C ASP A 102 16.32 -13.09 29.93
N LYS A 103 15.06 -12.65 30.07
CA LYS A 103 14.42 -12.40 31.37
C LYS A 103 13.67 -13.60 31.95
N GLY A 104 13.72 -14.78 31.32
CA GLY A 104 13.21 -16.03 31.87
C GLY A 104 11.73 -16.00 32.30
N LEU A 105 10.88 -15.26 31.58
CA LEU A 105 9.42 -15.25 31.74
C LEU A 105 8.73 -16.09 30.67
#